data_AF-A0A178VH63-F1
#
_entry.id   AF-A0A178VH63-F1
#
_cell.length_a   1.000
_cell.length_b   1.000
_cell.length_c   1.000
_cell.angle_alpha   90.00
_cell.angle_beta   90.00
_cell.angle_gamma   90.00
#
_symmetry.space_group_name_H-M   'P 1'
#
loop_
_entity.id
_entity.type
_entity.pdbx_description
1 polymer ?
#
loop_
_entity_poly.entity_id
_entity_poly.type
_entity_poly.pdbx_seq_one_letter_code
_entity_poly.pdbx_strand_id
1 'polypeptide(L)'
;MAIKKLLMISFSLTSLLFSLLYIIPTTKTLFTSSKIPSLPLESNQNSNSTLPCFAYLISASKGDAGKLKRLLRSLYHRRNHYLIHLDLEAPEEEHLEMIRFVAGEPLFQPEGNVMIVGKPNLVTYRGPTMLATTLHAMALLLRCCRWDWFINLSASDYPLVTQDGTVSD
;
A
#
# COMPACT_ATOMS: atom_id res chain seq x y z
N MET A 1 36.09 -9.99 44.86
CA MET A 1 34.84 -10.76 44.57
C MET A 1 33.61 -9.87 44.43
N ALA A 2 33.49 -8.78 45.21
CA ALA A 2 32.33 -7.88 45.18
C ALA A 2 32.10 -7.14 43.85
N ILE A 3 33.16 -6.64 43.20
CA ILE A 3 33.07 -5.87 41.94
C ILE A 3 32.48 -6.69 40.78
N LYS A 4 32.89 -7.96 40.64
CA LYS A 4 32.35 -8.85 39.60
C LYS A 4 30.86 -9.14 39.80
N LYS A 5 30.41 -9.28 41.06
CA LYS A 5 28.99 -9.44 41.38
C LYS A 5 28.19 -8.19 41.04
N LEU A 6 28.74 -7.00 41.34
CA LEU A 6 28.08 -5.73 41.01
C LEU A 6 27.90 -5.54 39.50
N LEU A 7 28.93 -5.87 38.70
CA LEU A 7 28.85 -5.81 37.23
C LEU A 7 27.84 -6.81 36.64
N MET A 8 27.74 -8.00 37.20
CA MET A 8 26.77 -8.99 36.72
C MET A 8 25.33 -8.58 37.04
N ILE A 9 25.10 -7.96 38.20
CA ILE A 9 23.80 -7.41 38.59
C ILE A 9 23.42 -6.24 37.67
N SER A 10 24.36 -5.33 37.37
CA SER A 10 24.06 -4.19 36.47
C SER A 10 23.73 -4.67 35.06
N PHE A 11 24.44 -5.67 34.53
CA PHE A 11 24.16 -6.26 33.22
C PHE A 11 22.79 -6.95 33.16
N SER A 12 22.42 -7.72 34.19
CA SER A 12 21.11 -8.34 34.26
C SER A 12 19.99 -7.29 34.38
N LEU A 13 20.22 -6.20 35.11
CA LEU A 13 19.25 -5.12 35.27
C LEU A 13 19.06 -4.33 33.97
N THR A 14 20.14 -4.04 33.23
CA THR A 14 20.04 -3.37 31.93
C THR A 14 19.38 -4.26 30.89
N SER A 15 19.70 -5.55 30.86
CA SER A 15 19.03 -6.51 29.97
C SER A 15 17.53 -6.63 30.26
N LEU A 16 17.14 -6.67 31.54
CA LEU A 16 15.75 -6.66 31.95
C LEU A 16 15.05 -5.35 31.57
N LEU A 17 15.71 -4.21 31.72
CA LEU A 17 15.18 -2.90 31.32
C LEU A 17 14.96 -2.83 29.80
N PHE A 18 15.91 -3.29 28.99
CA PHE A 18 15.78 -3.34 27.52
C PHE A 18 14.69 -4.33 27.08
N SER A 19 14.57 -5.48 27.74
CA SER A 19 13.48 -6.43 27.50
C SER A 19 12.12 -5.81 27.84
N LEU A 20 12.02 -5.10 28.97
CA LEU A 20 10.80 -4.41 29.37
C LEU A 20 10.44 -3.31 28.36
N LEU A 21 11.42 -2.52 27.90
CA LEU A 21 11.26 -1.50 26.85
C LEU A 21 10.84 -2.11 25.49
N TYR A 22 11.29 -3.31 25.17
CA TYR A 22 10.85 -4.04 23.97
C TYR A 22 9.41 -4.57 24.08
N ILE A 23 8.97 -4.87 25.30
CA ILE A 23 7.58 -5.30 25.60
C ILE A 23 6.63 -4.11 25.72
N ILE A 24 7.12 -2.88 26.00
CA ILE A 24 6.29 -1.68 25.88
C ILE A 24 5.82 -1.66 24.42
N PRO A 25 4.52 -1.85 24.16
CA PRO A 25 4.03 -1.83 22.80
C PRO A 25 4.25 -0.39 22.32
N THR A 26 5.21 -0.21 21.41
CA THR A 26 5.30 0.97 20.56
C THR A 26 3.89 1.20 20.04
N THR A 27 3.25 2.21 20.65
CA THR A 27 1.86 2.62 20.48
C THR A 27 1.04 1.59 19.75
N LYS A 28 0.23 0.80 20.48
CA LYS A 28 -0.94 0.16 19.88
C LYS A 28 -1.63 1.24 19.07
N THR A 29 -1.42 1.24 17.76
CA THR A 29 -2.28 1.95 16.85
C THR A 29 -3.57 1.19 17.03
N LEU A 30 -4.38 1.68 17.95
CA LEU A 30 -5.80 1.40 17.97
C LEU A 30 -6.22 1.79 16.56
N PHE A 31 -6.23 0.81 15.67
CA PHE A 31 -7.18 0.77 14.60
C PHE A 31 -8.52 0.72 15.34
N THR A 32 -8.97 1.91 15.74
CA THR A 32 -10.39 2.21 15.81
C THR A 32 -10.83 1.80 14.41
N SER A 33 -11.46 0.63 14.34
CA SER A 33 -12.35 0.29 13.27
C SER A 33 -13.51 1.26 13.41
N SER A 34 -13.28 2.55 13.12
CA SER A 34 -14.33 3.37 12.60
C SER A 34 -14.93 2.52 11.49
N LYS A 35 -16.24 2.27 11.59
CA LYS A 35 -16.99 1.59 10.54
C LYS A 35 -16.70 2.36 9.25
N ILE A 36 -15.66 1.96 8.52
CA ILE A 36 -15.52 2.26 7.12
C ILE A 36 -16.81 1.66 6.56
N PRO A 37 -17.66 2.47 5.90
CA PRO A 37 -18.84 1.94 5.25
C PRO A 37 -18.38 0.72 4.48
N SER A 38 -18.92 -0.46 4.80
CA SER A 38 -18.73 -1.63 3.98
C SER A 38 -19.22 -1.21 2.61
N LEU A 39 -18.28 -0.86 1.71
CA LEU A 39 -18.58 -0.68 0.31
C LEU A 39 -19.34 -1.94 -0.07
N PRO A 40 -20.55 -1.83 -0.66
CA PRO A 40 -21.32 -2.99 -1.03
C PRO A 40 -20.40 -3.91 -1.82
N LEU A 41 -20.14 -5.09 -1.28
CA LEU A 41 -19.41 -6.16 -1.96
C LEU A 41 -20.36 -6.75 -3.01
N GLU A 42 -20.86 -5.91 -3.90
CA GLU A 42 -21.61 -6.27 -5.08
C GLU A 42 -20.93 -5.57 -6.24
N SER A 43 -19.70 -6.01 -6.52
CA SER A 43 -19.22 -5.88 -7.88
C SER A 43 -20.17 -6.75 -8.71
N ASN A 44 -21.07 -6.10 -9.45
CA ASN A 44 -21.97 -6.70 -10.44
C ASN A 44 -21.13 -7.20 -11.65
N GLN A 45 -20.08 -7.97 -11.37
CA GLN A 45 -19.33 -8.69 -12.37
C GLN A 45 -20.17 -9.92 -12.67
N ASN A 46 -20.92 -9.85 -13.77
CA ASN A 46 -21.46 -11.02 -14.44
C ASN A 46 -20.41 -12.14 -14.34
N SER A 47 -20.72 -13.19 -13.58
CA SER A 47 -19.87 -14.36 -13.31
C SER A 47 -19.55 -15.20 -14.56
N ASN A 48 -19.76 -14.62 -15.74
CA ASN A 48 -19.54 -15.20 -17.06
C ASN A 48 -18.31 -14.59 -17.77
N SER A 49 -17.60 -13.62 -17.19
CA SER A 49 -16.34 -13.15 -17.79
C SER A 49 -15.19 -14.07 -17.39
N THR A 50 -14.65 -14.83 -18.35
CA THR A 50 -13.47 -15.70 -18.19
C THR A 50 -12.15 -14.93 -18.03
N LEU A 51 -12.19 -13.60 -18.11
CA LEU A 51 -11.00 -12.75 -18.10
C LEU A 51 -10.57 -12.38 -16.68
N PRO A 52 -9.27 -12.52 -16.35
CA PRO A 52 -8.76 -12.22 -15.01
C PRO A 52 -8.94 -10.74 -14.62
N CYS A 53 -9.14 -10.50 -13.32
CA CYS A 53 -9.09 -9.19 -12.69
C CYS A 53 -7.73 -9.00 -12.00
N PHE A 54 -7.04 -7.90 -12.32
CA PHE A 54 -5.76 -7.54 -11.70
C PHE A 54 -5.95 -6.55 -10.55
N ALA A 55 -5.22 -6.76 -9.46
CA ALA A 55 -5.04 -5.78 -8.39
C ALA A 55 -3.60 -5.27 -8.41
N TYR A 56 -3.43 -3.99 -8.75
CA TYR A 56 -2.15 -3.30 -8.80
C TYR A 56 -1.88 -2.59 -7.48
N LEU A 57 -0.73 -2.88 -6.87
CA LEU A 57 -0.10 -1.96 -5.93
C LEU A 57 0.88 -1.08 -6.73
N ILE A 58 0.71 0.23 -6.68
CA ILE A 58 1.65 1.18 -7.28
C ILE A 58 2.30 2.00 -6.15
N SER A 59 3.58 1.72 -5.90
CA SER A 59 4.39 2.37 -4.88
C SER A 59 5.14 3.57 -5.46
N ALA A 60 5.11 4.70 -4.76
CA ALA A 60 5.79 5.93 -5.14
C ALA A 60 6.43 6.59 -3.92
N SER A 61 7.45 7.40 -4.14
CA SER A 61 8.11 8.18 -3.10
C SER A 61 8.19 9.66 -3.50
N LYS A 62 9.00 10.43 -2.80
CA LYS A 62 9.21 11.86 -3.05
C LYS A 62 9.59 12.14 -4.51
N GLY A 63 8.87 13.06 -5.15
CA GLY A 63 9.13 13.51 -6.52
C GLY A 63 8.58 12.57 -7.60
N ASP A 64 7.88 11.50 -7.23
CA ASP A 64 7.32 10.55 -8.19
C ASP A 64 5.88 10.87 -8.62
N ALA A 65 5.22 11.88 -8.03
CA ALA A 65 3.81 12.21 -8.31
C ALA A 65 3.50 12.31 -9.82
N GLY A 66 4.35 12.98 -10.61
CA GLY A 66 4.18 13.08 -12.06
C GLY A 66 4.29 11.73 -12.79
N LYS A 67 5.26 10.88 -12.41
CA LYS A 67 5.44 9.55 -13.00
C LYS A 67 4.28 8.63 -12.64
N LEU A 68 3.83 8.70 -11.38
CA LEU A 68 2.69 7.95 -10.87
C LEU A 68 1.41 8.28 -11.63
N LYS A 69 1.11 9.57 -11.86
CA LYS A 69 -0.03 10.00 -12.68
C LYS A 69 0.04 9.45 -14.10
N ARG A 70 1.22 9.54 -14.73
CA ARG A 70 1.46 9.03 -16.08
C ARG A 70 1.25 7.51 -16.16
N LEU A 71 1.79 6.78 -15.19
CA LEU A 71 1.70 5.32 -15.10
C LEU A 71 0.26 4.87 -14.86
N LEU A 72 -0.45 5.50 -13.93
CA LEU A 72 -1.82 5.13 -13.61
C LEU A 72 -2.74 5.29 -14.84
N ARG A 73 -2.57 6.38 -15.60
CA ARG A 73 -3.32 6.59 -16.85
C ARG A 73 -3.03 5.53 -17.92
N SER A 74 -1.79 5.06 -18.04
CA SER A 74 -1.44 4.04 -19.03
C SER A 74 -1.86 2.62 -18.63
N LEU A 75 -1.97 2.35 -17.32
CA LEU A 75 -2.42 1.05 -16.81
C LEU A 75 -3.94 0.94 -16.64
N TYR A 76 -4.66 2.06 -16.64
CA TYR A 76 -6.06 2.08 -16.23
C TYR A 76 -6.94 1.21 -17.13
N HIS A 77 -7.73 0.36 -16.49
CA HIS A 77 -8.74 -0.48 -17.10
C HIS A 77 -9.87 -0.68 -16.09
N ARG A 78 -11.11 -0.58 -16.57
CA ARG A 78 -12.33 -0.55 -15.74
C ARG A 78 -12.52 -1.79 -14.87
N ARG A 79 -11.98 -2.94 -15.30
CA ARG A 79 -12.09 -4.23 -14.58
C ARG A 79 -11.10 -4.40 -13.43
N ASN A 80 -10.00 -3.66 -13.43
CA ASN A 80 -8.89 -3.87 -12.50
C ASN A 80 -9.03 -2.97 -11.28
N HIS A 81 -8.26 -3.25 -10.23
CA HIS A 81 -8.18 -2.44 -9.02
C HIS A 81 -6.78 -1.84 -8.85
N TYR A 82 -6.71 -0.61 -8.38
CA TYR A 82 -5.46 0.13 -8.22
C TYR A 82 -5.37 0.68 -6.80
N LEU A 83 -4.35 0.26 -6.07
CA LEU A 83 -4.02 0.80 -4.76
C LEU A 83 -2.70 1.56 -4.85
N ILE A 84 -2.78 2.86 -4.61
CA ILE A 84 -1.65 3.77 -4.63
C ILE A 84 -1.08 3.88 -3.22
N HIS A 85 0.22 3.61 -3.09
CA HIS A 85 0.98 3.88 -1.88
C HIS A 85 2.02 4.95 -2.20
N LEU A 86 1.79 6.17 -1.72
CA LEU A 86 2.81 7.20 -1.67
C LEU A 86 3.42 7.13 -0.26
N ASP A 87 4.73 6.97 -0.14
CA ASP A 87 5.36 6.76 1.17
C ASP A 87 5.46 8.06 2.01
N LEU A 88 5.98 7.92 3.23
CA LEU A 88 6.20 9.06 4.14
C LEU A 88 7.39 9.96 3.78
N GLU A 89 8.23 9.60 2.81
CA GLU A 89 9.30 10.49 2.34
C GLU A 89 8.76 11.58 1.41
N ALA A 90 7.65 11.30 0.73
CA ALA A 90 6.95 12.30 -0.08
C ALA A 90 6.31 13.39 0.80
N PRO A 91 6.44 14.68 0.42
CA PRO A 91 5.88 15.80 1.17
C PRO A 91 4.34 15.80 1.13
N GLU A 92 3.72 16.41 2.13
CA GLU A 92 2.26 16.46 2.27
C GLU A 92 1.57 17.05 1.04
N GLU A 93 2.21 18.01 0.36
CA GLU A 93 1.71 18.60 -0.87
C GLU A 93 1.55 17.56 -1.99
N GLU A 94 2.49 16.61 -2.13
CA GLU A 94 2.40 15.53 -3.13
C GLU A 94 1.28 14.54 -2.76
N HIS A 95 1.08 14.25 -1.47
CA HIS A 95 -0.05 13.44 -1.01
C HIS A 95 -1.39 14.10 -1.37
N LEU A 96 -1.55 15.39 -1.06
CA LEU A 96 -2.75 16.16 -1.38
C LEU A 96 -2.96 16.28 -2.89
N GLU A 97 -1.90 16.48 -3.65
CA GLU A 97 -1.93 16.51 -5.12
C GLU A 97 -2.46 15.18 -5.68
N MET A 98 -1.99 14.04 -5.15
CA MET A 98 -2.46 12.72 -5.59
C MET A 98 -3.91 12.45 -5.21
N ILE A 99 -4.34 12.86 -4.01
CA ILE A 99 -5.75 12.77 -3.59
C ILE A 99 -6.65 13.57 -4.53
N ARG A 100 -6.28 14.83 -4.81
CA ARG A 100 -7.03 15.70 -5.74
C ARG A 100 -7.07 15.12 -7.15
N PHE A 101 -5.95 14.56 -7.62
CA PHE A 101 -5.89 13.92 -8.93
C PHE A 101 -6.82 12.72 -9.03
N VAL A 102 -6.77 11.78 -8.08
CA VAL A 102 -7.63 10.59 -8.09
C VAL A 102 -9.11 10.97 -7.96
N ALA A 103 -9.45 11.93 -7.11
CA ALA A 103 -10.83 12.39 -6.95
C ALA A 103 -11.34 13.18 -8.17
N GLY A 104 -10.48 13.93 -8.84
CA GLY A 104 -10.84 14.83 -9.94
C GLY A 104 -10.75 14.22 -11.35
N GLU A 105 -10.14 13.04 -11.51
CA GLU A 105 -9.97 12.41 -12.83
C GLU A 105 -11.25 11.68 -13.27
N PRO A 106 -11.94 12.14 -14.33
CA PRO A 106 -13.20 11.54 -14.78
C PRO A 106 -13.09 10.07 -15.19
N LEU A 107 -11.89 9.62 -15.59
CA LEU A 107 -11.65 8.22 -15.95
C LEU A 107 -11.83 7.25 -14.78
N PHE A 108 -11.61 7.69 -13.55
CA PHE A 108 -11.62 6.79 -12.37
C PHE A 108 -12.96 6.79 -11.62
N GLN A 109 -13.74 7.85 -11.78
CA GLN A 109 -14.98 8.05 -11.03
C GLN A 109 -16.07 6.99 -11.26
N PRO A 110 -16.33 6.51 -12.50
CA PRO A 110 -17.47 5.62 -12.73
C PRO A 110 -17.30 4.27 -12.02
N GLU A 111 -16.07 3.75 -11.95
CA GLU A 111 -15.75 2.46 -11.36
C GLU A 111 -15.30 2.55 -9.89
N GLY A 112 -14.78 3.70 -9.44
CA GLY A 112 -14.30 3.88 -8.06
C GLY A 112 -13.18 2.89 -7.68
N ASN A 113 -12.45 2.38 -8.68
CA ASN A 113 -11.49 1.28 -8.57
C ASN A 113 -10.05 1.73 -8.33
N VAL A 114 -9.83 3.04 -8.14
CA VAL A 114 -8.54 3.64 -7.78
C VAL A 114 -8.61 4.18 -6.35
N MET A 115 -7.75 3.66 -5.48
CA MET A 115 -7.71 3.96 -4.06
C MET A 115 -6.31 4.44 -3.65
N ILE A 116 -6.23 5.27 -2.62
CA ILE A 116 -4.97 5.69 -2.00
C ILE A 116 -4.92 5.14 -0.58
N VAL A 117 -3.76 4.62 -0.17
CA VAL A 117 -3.53 4.19 1.22
C VAL A 117 -3.61 5.42 2.14
N GLY A 118 -4.62 5.46 3.01
CA GLY A 118 -4.88 6.63 3.86
C GLY A 118 -3.82 6.89 4.95
N LYS A 119 -3.12 5.84 5.41
CA LYS A 119 -2.00 5.97 6.35
C LYS A 119 -0.72 5.45 5.69
N PRO A 120 0.10 6.32 5.11
CA PRO A 120 1.31 5.91 4.42
C PRO A 120 2.35 5.35 5.40
N ASN A 121 3.17 4.44 4.89
CA ASN A 121 4.28 3.83 5.64
C ASN A 121 5.58 4.47 5.18
N LEU A 122 6.57 4.56 6.06
CA LEU A 122 7.94 4.86 5.66
C LEU A 122 8.55 3.59 5.05
N VAL A 123 8.97 3.66 3.79
CA VAL A 123 9.57 2.54 3.09
C VAL A 123 11.06 2.74 3.00
N THR A 124 11.83 1.77 3.46
CA THR A 124 13.29 1.77 3.33
C THR A 124 13.70 0.74 2.30
N TYR A 125 14.51 1.17 1.33
CA TYR A 125 14.99 0.29 0.28
C TYR A 125 15.81 -0.86 0.86
N ARG A 126 15.49 -2.10 0.45
CA ARG A 126 16.05 -3.36 1.00
C ARG A 126 15.81 -3.56 2.50
N GLY A 127 14.94 -2.75 3.11
CA GLY A 127 14.51 -2.90 4.49
C GLY A 127 13.26 -3.77 4.63
N PRO A 128 12.90 -4.17 5.86
CA PRO A 128 11.72 -4.97 6.13
C PRO A 128 10.41 -4.23 5.83
N THR A 129 10.43 -2.89 5.81
CA THR A 129 9.23 -2.07 5.58
C THR A 129 8.71 -2.16 4.15
N MET A 130 9.56 -2.45 3.16
CA MET A 130 9.12 -2.68 1.78
C MET A 130 8.18 -3.90 1.67
N LEU A 131 8.57 -5.01 2.31
CA LEU A 131 7.73 -6.20 2.37
C LEU A 131 6.47 -5.95 3.20
N ALA A 132 6.61 -5.29 4.35
CA ALA A 132 5.48 -4.95 5.21
C ALA A 132 4.43 -4.08 4.48
N THR A 133 4.86 -3.10 3.69
CA THR A 133 3.96 -2.27 2.86
C THR A 133 3.25 -3.10 1.80
N THR A 134 3.94 -4.04 1.15
CA THR A 134 3.32 -4.93 0.15
C THR A 134 2.25 -5.82 0.79
N LEU A 135 2.54 -6.43 1.93
CA LEU A 135 1.58 -7.25 2.67
C LEU A 135 0.40 -6.42 3.19
N HIS A 136 0.65 -5.19 3.63
CA HIS A 136 -0.39 -4.26 4.03
C HIS A 136 -1.34 -3.93 2.87
N ALA A 137 -0.80 -3.66 1.69
CA ALA A 137 -1.58 -3.41 0.49
C ALA A 137 -2.43 -4.61 0.07
N MET A 138 -1.85 -5.83 0.07
CA MET A 138 -2.60 -7.06 -0.20
C MET A 138 -3.76 -7.23 0.78
N ALA A 139 -3.54 -6.99 2.07
CA ALA A 139 -4.58 -7.08 3.09
C ALA A 139 -5.72 -6.06 2.88
N LEU A 140 -5.40 -4.84 2.42
CA LEU A 140 -6.42 -3.85 2.07
C LEU A 140 -7.24 -4.29 0.84
N LEU A 141 -6.56 -4.73 -0.22
CA LEU A 141 -7.19 -5.17 -1.46
C LEU A 141 -8.10 -6.38 -1.25
N LEU A 142 -7.66 -7.39 -0.48
CA LEU A 142 -8.47 -8.55 -0.12
C LEU A 142 -9.73 -8.20 0.67
N ARG A 143 -9.75 -7.05 1.35
CA ARG A 143 -10.91 -6.58 2.11
C ARG A 143 -11.90 -5.77 1.26
N CYS A 144 -11.45 -5.10 0.21
CA CYS A 144 -12.29 -4.19 -0.57
C CYS A 144 -12.75 -4.73 -1.92
N CYS A 145 -12.06 -5.74 -2.48
CA CYS A 145 -12.37 -6.21 -3.83
C CYS A 145 -12.00 -7.69 -4.04
N ARG A 146 -12.54 -8.28 -5.11
CA ARG A 146 -12.16 -9.60 -5.60
C ARG A 146 -11.24 -9.42 -6.81
N TRP A 147 -10.12 -10.13 -6.80
CA TRP A 147 -9.13 -10.10 -7.86
C TRP A 147 -8.47 -11.47 -7.97
N ASP A 148 -7.92 -11.77 -9.14
CA ASP A 148 -7.31 -13.06 -9.46
C ASP A 148 -5.78 -12.99 -9.38
N TRP A 149 -5.21 -11.84 -9.76
CA TRP A 149 -3.77 -11.63 -9.81
C TRP A 149 -3.37 -10.34 -9.11
N PHE A 150 -2.30 -10.40 -8.33
CA PHE A 150 -1.70 -9.23 -7.70
C PHE A 150 -0.42 -8.84 -8.44
N ILE A 151 -0.26 -7.56 -8.75
CA ILE A 151 0.93 -7.03 -9.41
C ILE A 151 1.46 -5.86 -8.57
N ASN A 152 2.71 -5.97 -8.13
CA ASN A 152 3.45 -4.89 -7.49
C ASN A 152 4.18 -4.09 -8.58
N LEU A 153 4.09 -2.77 -8.51
CA LEU A 153 4.78 -1.83 -9.38
C LEU A 153 5.31 -0.66 -8.55
N SER A 154 6.33 -0.01 -9.08
CA SER A 154 6.83 1.29 -8.64
C SER A 154 6.46 2.37 -9.65
N ALA A 155 6.51 3.64 -9.25
CA ALA A 155 6.34 4.78 -10.15
C ALA A 155 7.42 4.86 -11.25
N SER A 156 8.50 4.10 -11.16
CA SER A 156 9.54 4.02 -12.19
C SER A 156 9.24 2.97 -13.27
N ASP A 157 8.30 2.07 -13.03
CA ASP A 157 7.89 1.05 -14.01
C ASP A 157 7.01 1.67 -15.10
N TYR A 158 6.95 1.00 -16.26
CA TYR A 158 6.06 1.41 -17.35
C TYR A 158 5.62 0.21 -18.21
N PRO A 159 4.33 0.10 -18.54
CA PRO A 159 3.85 -1.01 -19.37
C PRO A 159 4.41 -0.90 -20.79
N LEU A 160 4.85 -2.03 -21.34
CA LEU A 160 5.28 -2.16 -22.74
C LEU A 160 4.15 -2.69 -23.65
N VAL A 161 3.05 -3.14 -23.04
CA VAL A 161 1.87 -3.70 -23.72
C VAL A 161 0.60 -3.08 -23.14
N THR A 162 -0.44 -3.00 -23.96
CA THR A 162 -1.78 -2.56 -23.54
C THR A 162 -2.50 -3.63 -22.73
N GLN A 163 -3.46 -3.23 -21.89
CA GLN A 163 -4.24 -4.17 -21.08
C GLN A 163 -5.07 -5.15 -21.92
N ASP A 164 -5.56 -4.69 -23.09
CA ASP A 164 -6.35 -5.51 -24.02
C ASP A 164 -5.47 -6.29 -25.03
N GLY A 165 -4.14 -6.18 -24.91
CA GLY A 165 -3.20 -6.69 -25.90
C GLY A 165 -3.28 -5.97 -27.26
N THR A 166 -2.44 -6.40 -28.19
CA THR A 166 -2.65 -6.14 -29.63
C THR A 166 -3.59 -7.22 -30.14
N VAL A 167 -4.73 -6.85 -30.72
CA VAL A 167 -5.50 -7.78 -31.55
C VAL A 167 -4.59 -8.17 -32.71
N SER A 168 -3.93 -9.33 -32.60
CA SER A 168 -3.30 -9.96 -33.75
C SER A 168 -4.41 -10.63 -34.53
N ASP A 169 -4.79 -10.03 -35.65
CA ASP A 169 -5.58 -10.67 -36.70
C ASP A 169 -4.89 -11.97 -37.19
#